data_AF-A0A844EP57-F1
#
_entry.id   AF-A0A844EP57-F1
#
_cell.length_a   1.000
_cell.length_b   1.000
_cell.length_c   1.000
_cell.angle_alpha   90.00
_cell.angle_beta   90.00
_cell.angle_gamma   90.00
#
_symmetry.space_group_name_H-M   'P 1'
#
loop_
_entity.id
_entity.type
_entity.pdbx_description
1 polymer ?
#
loop_
_entity_poly.entity_id
_entity_poly.type
_entity_poly.pdbx_seq_one_letter_code
_entity_poly.pdbx_strand_id
1 'polypeptide(L)'
;TMLVIQGLFYSRNQTLLFSIVGIKFYKEGLLYAMTLGSRVLVIILATGFFMVTTSISENAKYLEQSGLSYKTVYVLMSVCYILPEIMRNMRKIQMAQKVRGTNPQKSMLQKLKSILPVLIPLVIKTLDQSMARSISLQLRGFDNPHRTVLKVENRYHWVTGMHLGLSFLAIILIGWKIWTKINGLF
;
A
#
# COMPACT_ATOMS: atom_id res chain seq x y z
N THR A 1 -22.90 4.27 -5.53
CA THR A 1 -23.84 3.46 -4.72
C THR A 1 -24.15 4.09 -3.37
N MET A 2 -23.16 4.55 -2.60
CA MET A 2 -23.37 5.24 -1.31
C MET A 2 -24.33 6.44 -1.40
N LEU A 3 -24.25 7.25 -2.46
CA LEU A 3 -25.14 8.40 -2.69
C LEU A 3 -26.61 8.00 -2.85
N VAL A 4 -26.86 6.88 -3.52
CA VAL A 4 -28.22 6.37 -3.76
C VAL A 4 -28.81 5.81 -2.46
N ILE A 5 -28.03 5.03 -1.70
CA ILE A 5 -28.50 4.39 -0.46
C ILE A 5 -28.80 5.45 0.61
N GLN A 6 -27.91 6.41 0.80
CA GLN A 6 -28.07 7.43 1.84
C GLN A 6 -29.07 8.53 1.45
N GLY A 7 -29.20 8.85 0.16
CA GLY A 7 -30.25 9.76 -0.32
C GLY A 7 -31.68 9.24 -0.11
N LEU A 8 -31.86 7.91 -0.13
CA LEU A 8 -33.15 7.23 0.05
C LEU A 8 -33.46 6.82 1.51
N PHE A 9 -32.46 6.32 2.27
CA PHE A 9 -32.70 5.58 3.53
C PHE A 9 -32.07 6.23 4.78
N TYR A 10 -31.73 7.52 4.78
CA TYR A 10 -31.18 8.16 5.97
C TYR A 10 -32.23 8.32 7.08
N SER A 11 -31.92 7.84 8.29
CA SER A 11 -32.88 7.73 9.40
C SER A 11 -33.34 9.06 10.01
N ARG A 12 -32.72 10.19 9.62
CA ARG A 12 -33.02 11.54 10.14
C ARG A 12 -33.48 12.45 9.00
N ASN A 13 -34.50 11.99 8.29
CA ASN A 13 -35.01 12.61 7.08
C ASN A 13 -36.29 13.41 7.39
N GLN A 14 -36.18 14.74 7.43
CA GLN A 14 -37.28 15.67 7.70
C GLN A 14 -37.65 16.52 6.47
N THR A 15 -36.70 16.81 5.58
CA THR A 15 -36.94 17.69 4.42
C THR A 15 -36.86 16.96 3.08
N LEU A 16 -38.00 16.93 2.36
CA LEU A 16 -38.09 16.39 1.01
C LEU A 16 -37.44 17.37 0.00
N LEU A 17 -36.57 16.87 -0.87
CA LEU A 17 -35.97 17.66 -1.95
C LEU A 17 -36.75 17.52 -3.25
N PHE A 18 -37.01 16.28 -3.68
CA PHE A 18 -37.85 15.97 -4.83
C PHE A 18 -38.42 14.55 -4.67
N SER A 19 -39.63 14.34 -5.15
CA SER A 19 -40.26 13.02 -5.23
C SER A 19 -40.49 12.70 -6.70
N ILE A 20 -39.76 11.71 -7.22
CA ILE A 20 -39.98 11.17 -8.56
C ILE A 20 -40.38 9.71 -8.37
N VAL A 21 -41.63 9.41 -8.75
CA VAL A 21 -42.23 8.06 -8.81
C VAL A 21 -41.84 7.15 -7.64
N GLY A 22 -42.40 7.41 -6.46
CA GLY A 22 -42.24 6.54 -5.27
C GLY A 22 -40.89 6.63 -4.55
N ILE A 23 -39.87 7.29 -5.13
CA ILE A 23 -38.57 7.51 -4.50
C ILE A 23 -38.53 8.93 -3.92
N LYS A 24 -38.54 9.02 -2.59
CA LYS A 24 -38.37 10.27 -1.85
C LYS A 24 -36.88 10.54 -1.65
N PHE A 25 -36.38 11.61 -2.27
CA PHE A 25 -34.98 12.03 -2.12
C PHE A 25 -34.90 13.13 -1.06
N TYR A 26 -34.06 12.94 -0.05
CA TYR A 26 -33.99 13.85 1.10
C TYR A 26 -32.67 14.62 1.13
N LYS A 27 -32.75 15.88 1.59
CA LYS A 27 -31.61 16.80 1.65
C LYS A 27 -30.56 16.37 2.65
N GLU A 28 -30.98 15.85 3.80
CA GLU A 28 -30.09 15.37 4.85
C GLU A 28 -29.32 14.12 4.39
N GLY A 29 -30.02 13.17 3.76
CA GLY A 29 -29.41 12.00 3.15
C GLY A 29 -28.37 12.33 2.06
N LEU A 30 -28.66 13.32 1.20
CA LEU A 30 -27.73 13.78 0.17
C LEU A 30 -26.49 14.49 0.75
N LEU A 31 -26.67 15.40 1.72
CA LEU A 31 -25.55 16.08 2.38
C LEU A 31 -24.67 15.10 3.16
N TYR A 32 -25.28 14.12 3.83
CA TYR A 32 -24.54 13.06 4.52
C TYR A 32 -23.74 12.20 3.53
N ALA A 33 -24.36 11.83 2.40
CA ALA A 33 -23.67 11.07 1.36
C ALA A 33 -22.54 11.85 0.70
N MET A 34 -22.73 13.15 0.46
CA MET A 34 -21.69 14.01 -0.10
C MET A 34 -20.51 14.15 0.87
N THR A 35 -20.79 14.27 2.17
CA THR A 35 -19.76 14.32 3.22
C THR A 35 -19.00 12.99 3.36
N LEU A 36 -19.70 11.85 3.29
CA LEU A 36 -19.04 10.55 3.35
C LEU A 36 -18.23 10.28 2.07
N GLY A 37 -18.78 10.65 0.91
CA GLY A 37 -18.11 10.56 -0.37
C GLY A 37 -16.83 11.40 -0.42
N SER A 38 -16.87 12.65 0.06
CA SER A 38 -15.68 13.50 0.12
C SER A 38 -14.61 12.93 1.04
N ARG A 39 -14.99 12.34 2.19
CA ARG A 39 -14.03 11.66 3.09
C ARG A 39 -13.33 10.49 2.42
N VAL A 40 -14.07 9.63 1.71
CA VAL A 40 -13.48 8.50 0.98
C VAL A 40 -12.54 9.00 -0.12
N LEU A 41 -12.95 10.05 -0.85
CA LEU A 41 -12.15 10.67 -1.90
C LEU A 41 -10.82 11.22 -1.33
N VAL A 42 -10.87 11.94 -0.20
CA VAL A 42 -9.67 12.42 0.50
C VAL A 42 -8.75 11.28 0.90
N ILE A 43 -9.28 10.17 1.44
CA ILE A 43 -8.46 9.00 1.82
C ILE A 43 -7.77 8.39 0.59
N ILE A 44 -8.50 8.22 -0.52
CA ILE A 44 -7.95 7.67 -1.76
C ILE A 44 -6.85 8.57 -2.32
N LEU A 45 -7.11 9.89 -2.41
CA LEU A 45 -6.12 10.85 -2.91
C LEU A 45 -4.88 10.92 -2.02
N ALA A 46 -5.07 10.98 -0.70
CA ALA A 46 -3.95 11.03 0.24
C ALA A 46 -3.09 9.75 0.16
N THR A 47 -3.74 8.58 0.08
CA THR A 47 -3.04 7.29 -0.05
C THR A 47 -2.31 7.20 -1.40
N GLY A 48 -2.95 7.62 -2.49
CA GLY A 48 -2.34 7.64 -3.82
C GLY A 48 -1.15 8.61 -3.89
N PHE A 49 -1.29 9.80 -3.33
CA PHE A 49 -0.21 10.79 -3.24
C PHE A 49 0.98 10.24 -2.44
N PHE A 50 0.72 9.58 -1.31
CA PHE A 50 1.76 8.93 -0.51
C PHE A 50 2.47 7.80 -1.29
N MET A 51 1.71 6.97 -2.00
CA MET A 51 2.23 5.86 -2.81
C MET A 51 3.15 6.35 -3.95
N VAL A 52 2.82 7.48 -4.57
CA VAL A 52 3.60 8.06 -5.68
C VAL A 52 4.84 8.81 -5.18
N THR A 53 4.73 9.51 -4.05
CA THR A 53 5.81 10.37 -3.53
C THR A 53 6.89 9.57 -2.79
N THR A 54 6.54 8.41 -2.21
CA THR A 54 7.44 7.68 -1.32
C THR A 54 8.15 6.53 -2.04
N SER A 55 9.49 6.61 -2.16
CA SER A 55 10.28 5.50 -2.71
C SER A 55 10.74 4.52 -1.62
N ILE A 56 10.83 3.23 -1.98
CA ILE A 56 11.34 2.16 -1.09
C ILE A 56 12.76 2.50 -0.59
N SER A 57 13.59 3.10 -1.46
CA SER A 57 14.97 3.46 -1.14
C SER A 57 15.10 4.58 -0.10
N GLU A 58 14.14 5.51 -0.07
CA GLU A 58 14.15 6.61 0.88
C GLU A 58 13.69 6.15 2.27
N ASN A 59 12.63 5.32 2.30
CA ASN A 59 12.18 4.67 3.53
C ASN A 59 13.30 3.84 4.19
N ALA A 60 14.09 3.11 3.40
CA ALA A 60 15.24 2.37 3.92
C ALA A 60 16.20 3.27 4.72
N LYS A 61 16.54 4.44 4.16
CA LYS A 61 17.44 5.40 4.81
C LYS A 61 16.84 5.97 6.09
N TYR A 62 15.55 6.33 6.08
CA TYR A 62 14.88 6.83 7.28
C TYR A 62 14.82 5.77 8.39
N LEU A 63 14.61 4.49 8.05
CA LEU A 63 14.61 3.39 9.02
C LEU A 63 16.00 3.20 9.65
N GLU A 64 17.08 3.28 8.85
CA GLU A 64 18.46 3.22 9.35
C GLU A 64 18.77 4.41 10.28
N GLN A 65 18.29 5.61 9.94
CA GLN A 65 18.42 6.81 10.80
C GLN A 65 17.59 6.74 12.08
N SER A 66 16.48 6.00 12.06
CA SER A 66 15.61 5.81 13.24
C SER A 66 16.23 4.87 14.29
N GLY A 67 17.44 4.35 14.04
CA GLY A 67 18.19 3.50 14.96
C GLY A 67 18.10 2.00 14.67
N LEU A 68 17.47 1.59 13.57
CA LEU A 68 17.47 0.19 13.15
C LEU A 68 18.82 -0.21 12.56
N SER A 69 19.31 -1.39 12.91
CA SER A 69 20.53 -1.95 12.31
C SER A 69 20.36 -2.10 10.80
N TYR A 70 21.40 -1.73 10.05
CA TYR A 70 21.43 -1.83 8.59
C TYR A 70 21.11 -3.23 8.07
N LYS A 71 21.43 -4.29 8.83
CA LYS A 71 21.09 -5.68 8.49
C LYS A 71 19.58 -5.88 8.46
N THR A 72 18.87 -5.37 9.45
CA THR A 72 17.40 -5.44 9.55
C THR A 72 16.74 -4.63 8.44
N VAL A 73 17.23 -3.41 8.20
CA VAL A 73 16.74 -2.56 7.11
C VAL A 73 16.93 -3.24 5.76
N TYR A 74 18.11 -3.83 5.53
CA TYR A 74 18.40 -4.56 4.30
C TYR A 74 17.45 -5.74 4.08
N VAL A 75 17.19 -6.55 5.11
CA VAL A 75 16.26 -7.68 5.00
C VAL A 75 14.86 -7.20 4.63
N LEU A 76 14.35 -6.19 5.33
CA LEU A 76 13.02 -5.62 5.06
C LEU A 76 12.89 -5.12 3.61
N MET A 77 13.85 -4.32 3.17
CA MET A 77 13.83 -3.74 1.82
C MET A 77 14.05 -4.79 0.73
N SER A 78 14.86 -5.81 1.02
CA SER A 78 15.11 -6.91 0.09
C SER A 78 13.81 -7.64 -0.26
N VAL A 79 12.88 -7.83 0.67
CA VAL A 79 11.58 -8.46 0.38
C VAL A 79 10.81 -7.65 -0.67
N CYS A 80 10.76 -6.33 -0.52
CA CYS A 80 10.08 -5.45 -1.48
C CYS A 80 10.68 -5.53 -2.89
N TYR A 81 12.01 -5.68 -3.02
CA TYR A 81 12.67 -5.82 -4.32
C TYR A 81 12.59 -7.25 -4.89
N ILE A 82 12.62 -8.28 -4.04
CA ILE A 82 12.54 -9.69 -4.45
C ILE A 82 11.13 -10.04 -4.95
N LEU A 83 10.08 -9.49 -4.35
CA LEU A 83 8.70 -9.85 -4.67
C LEU A 83 8.34 -9.67 -6.17
N PRO A 84 8.63 -8.52 -6.82
CA PRO A 84 8.43 -8.38 -8.27
C PRO A 84 9.21 -9.41 -9.09
N GLU A 85 10.41 -9.80 -8.65
CA GLU A 85 11.24 -10.80 -9.31
C GLU A 85 10.62 -12.19 -9.22
N ILE A 86 10.15 -12.60 -8.04
CA ILE A 86 9.41 -13.84 -7.82
C ILE A 86 8.17 -13.88 -8.73
N MET A 87 7.42 -12.77 -8.83
CA MET A 87 6.24 -12.70 -9.70
C MET A 87 6.59 -12.86 -11.19
N ARG A 88 7.74 -12.32 -11.64
CA ARG A 88 8.22 -12.54 -13.03
C ARG A 88 8.64 -13.98 -13.25
N ASN A 89 9.36 -14.58 -12.30
CA ASN A 89 9.79 -15.98 -12.37
C ASN A 89 8.59 -16.93 -12.38
N MET A 90 7.62 -16.69 -11.50
CA MET A 90 6.35 -17.43 -11.46
C MET A 90 5.64 -17.38 -12.80
N ARG A 91 5.48 -16.19 -13.41
CA ARG A 91 4.85 -16.04 -14.74
C ARG A 91 5.59 -16.82 -15.83
N LYS A 92 6.93 -16.79 -15.85
CA LYS A 92 7.73 -17.57 -16.79
C LYS A 92 7.52 -19.07 -16.63
N ILE A 93 7.50 -19.57 -15.38
CA ILE A 93 7.27 -20.98 -15.09
C ILE A 93 5.84 -21.38 -15.47
N GLN A 94 4.85 -20.54 -15.15
CA GLN A 94 3.45 -20.77 -15.54
C GLN A 94 3.29 -20.86 -17.07
N MET A 95 3.95 -19.97 -17.82
CA MET A 95 3.96 -20.02 -19.29
C MET A 95 4.60 -21.30 -19.81
N ALA A 96 5.75 -21.71 -19.26
CA ALA A 96 6.42 -22.96 -19.64
C ALA A 96 5.55 -24.20 -19.35
N GLN A 97 4.89 -24.24 -18.19
CA GLN A 97 3.97 -25.33 -17.85
C GLN A 97 2.71 -25.32 -18.75
N LYS A 98 2.22 -24.14 -19.13
CA LYS A 98 1.12 -24.01 -20.08
C LYS A 98 1.47 -24.62 -21.44
N VAL A 99 2.70 -24.40 -21.95
CA VAL A 99 3.21 -25.02 -23.19
C VAL A 99 3.34 -26.54 -23.04
N ARG A 100 3.73 -27.04 -21.87
CA ARG A 100 3.80 -28.48 -21.56
C ARG A 100 2.43 -29.17 -21.43
N GLY A 101 1.34 -28.50 -21.81
CA GLY A 101 0.01 -29.10 -21.85
C GLY A 101 -0.65 -29.25 -20.49
N THR A 102 -0.40 -28.33 -19.54
CA THR A 102 -1.11 -28.36 -18.24
C THR A 102 -2.61 -28.18 -18.48
N ASN A 103 -3.37 -29.29 -18.37
CA ASN A 103 -4.79 -29.32 -18.66
C ASN A 103 -5.60 -28.34 -17.77
N PRO A 104 -6.69 -27.75 -18.29
CA PRO A 104 -7.63 -26.99 -17.47
C PRO A 104 -8.25 -27.91 -16.40
N GLN A 105 -8.05 -27.54 -15.13
CA GLN A 105 -8.41 -28.36 -13.98
C GLN A 105 -9.92 -28.26 -13.70
N LYS A 106 -10.62 -29.40 -13.65
CA LYS A 106 -12.09 -29.46 -13.45
C LYS A 106 -12.49 -29.55 -11.97
N SER A 107 -11.63 -30.12 -11.12
CA SER A 107 -11.88 -30.30 -9.68
C SER A 107 -10.95 -29.44 -8.80
N MET A 108 -11.36 -29.12 -7.58
CA MET A 108 -10.54 -28.38 -6.60
C MET A 108 -9.26 -29.14 -6.22
N LEU A 109 -9.32 -30.48 -6.12
CA LEU A 109 -8.14 -31.33 -5.87
C LEU A 109 -7.14 -31.29 -7.04
N GLN A 110 -7.67 -31.23 -8.25
CA GLN A 110 -6.92 -31.10 -9.50
C GLN A 110 -6.21 -29.74 -9.57
N LYS A 111 -6.91 -28.65 -9.20
CA LYS A 111 -6.31 -27.31 -9.06
C LYS A 111 -5.14 -27.30 -8.08
N LEU A 112 -5.27 -27.93 -6.91
CA LEU A 112 -4.19 -27.99 -5.93
C LEU A 112 -2.97 -28.75 -6.46
N LYS A 113 -3.18 -29.92 -7.07
CA LYS A 113 -2.08 -30.69 -7.70
C LYS A 113 -1.39 -29.93 -8.83
N SER A 114 -2.12 -29.09 -9.57
CA SER A 114 -1.56 -28.27 -10.66
C SER A 114 -0.64 -27.13 -10.19
N ILE A 115 -0.68 -26.77 -8.90
CA ILE A 115 0.20 -25.75 -8.33
C ILE A 115 1.62 -26.30 -8.11
N LEU A 116 1.75 -27.60 -7.79
CA LEU A 116 3.03 -28.23 -7.46
C LEU A 116 4.10 -28.09 -8.58
N PRO A 117 3.79 -28.32 -9.87
CA PRO A 117 4.74 -28.15 -10.97
C PRO A 117 5.25 -26.72 -11.18
N VAL A 118 4.55 -25.71 -10.63
CA VAL A 118 4.98 -24.31 -10.66
C VAL A 118 5.72 -23.96 -9.38
N LEU A 119 5.23 -24.43 -8.23
CA LEU A 119 5.76 -24.12 -6.91
C LEU A 119 7.17 -24.71 -6.72
N ILE A 120 7.38 -25.99 -7.07
CA ILE A 120 8.66 -26.66 -6.85
C ILE A 120 9.81 -25.95 -7.61
N PRO A 121 9.70 -25.69 -8.93
CA PRO A 121 10.75 -24.96 -9.64
C PRO A 121 10.92 -23.52 -9.15
N LEU A 122 9.85 -22.87 -8.68
CA LEU A 122 9.92 -21.51 -8.15
C LEU A 122 10.74 -21.48 -6.85
N VAL A 123 10.49 -22.41 -5.93
CA VAL A 123 11.24 -22.51 -4.66
C VAL A 123 12.72 -22.76 -4.93
N ILE A 124 13.06 -23.75 -5.76
CA ILE A 124 14.46 -24.06 -6.12
C ILE A 124 15.13 -22.80 -6.69
N LYS A 125 14.48 -22.15 -7.66
CA LYS A 125 15.02 -20.92 -8.26
C LYS A 125 15.22 -19.80 -7.24
N THR A 126 14.29 -19.61 -6.30
CA THR A 126 14.44 -18.58 -5.26
C THR A 126 15.56 -18.90 -4.27
N LEU A 127 15.81 -20.18 -3.97
CA LEU A 127 16.92 -20.59 -3.12
C LEU A 127 18.26 -20.33 -3.80
N ASP A 128 18.41 -20.68 -5.09
CA ASP A 128 19.62 -20.40 -5.87
C ASP A 128 19.90 -18.89 -5.94
N GLN A 129 18.85 -18.09 -6.19
CA GLN A 129 18.95 -16.63 -6.21
C GLN A 129 19.36 -16.05 -4.85
N SER A 130 18.83 -16.62 -3.77
CA SER A 130 19.20 -16.22 -2.40
C SER A 130 20.66 -16.55 -2.09
N MET A 131 21.12 -17.73 -2.49
CA MET A 131 22.51 -18.16 -2.29
C MET A 131 23.48 -17.27 -3.08
N ALA A 132 23.21 -17.03 -4.36
CA ALA A 132 24.01 -16.12 -5.19
C ALA A 132 24.05 -14.69 -4.62
N ARG A 133 22.92 -14.20 -4.09
CA ARG A 133 22.85 -12.89 -3.44
C ARG A 133 23.65 -12.86 -2.14
N SER A 134 23.58 -13.91 -1.32
CA SER A 134 24.36 -14.03 -0.09
C SER A 134 25.87 -13.97 -0.36
N ILE A 135 26.34 -14.74 -1.34
CA ILE A 135 27.75 -14.72 -1.76
C ILE A 135 28.13 -13.31 -2.24
N SER A 136 27.30 -12.66 -3.06
CA SER A 136 27.54 -11.28 -3.51
C SER A 136 27.63 -10.28 -2.36
N LEU A 137 26.84 -10.44 -1.30
CA LEU A 137 26.91 -9.57 -0.11
C LEU A 137 28.20 -9.79 0.67
N GLN A 138 28.62 -11.06 0.84
CA GLN A 138 29.88 -11.40 1.50
C GLN A 138 31.08 -10.81 0.74
N LEU A 139 31.11 -10.95 -0.58
CA LEU A 139 32.16 -10.38 -1.44
C LEU A 139 32.20 -8.83 -1.38
N ARG A 140 31.08 -8.18 -1.12
CA ARG A 140 30.98 -6.72 -0.92
C ARG A 140 31.31 -6.28 0.51
N GLY A 141 31.69 -7.20 1.39
CA GLY A 141 31.99 -6.89 2.78
C GLY A 141 30.77 -6.44 3.59
N PHE A 142 29.58 -6.99 3.31
CA PHE A 142 28.34 -6.61 4.01
C PHE A 142 28.43 -6.79 5.53
N ASP A 143 29.25 -7.72 6.00
CA ASP A 143 29.46 -8.00 7.43
C ASP A 143 30.59 -7.18 8.06
N ASN A 144 31.14 -6.18 7.35
CA ASN A 144 32.24 -5.37 7.85
C ASN A 144 31.79 -4.50 9.05
N PRO A 145 32.45 -4.59 10.22
CA PRO A 145 32.14 -3.76 11.39
C PRO A 145 32.38 -2.26 11.15
N HIS A 146 33.27 -1.89 10.23
CA HIS A 146 33.59 -0.51 9.87
C HIS A 146 32.94 -0.10 8.55
N ARG A 147 31.62 -0.26 8.45
CA ARG A 147 30.87 0.16 7.26
C ARG A 147 30.78 1.69 7.17
N THR A 148 31.18 2.25 6.03
CA THR A 148 30.91 3.65 5.71
C THR A 148 29.41 3.83 5.47
N VAL A 149 28.72 4.47 6.41
CA VAL A 149 27.31 4.82 6.26
C VAL A 149 27.21 5.89 5.17
N LEU A 150 26.35 5.65 4.18
CA LEU A 150 26.02 6.67 3.19
C LEU A 150 25.41 7.87 3.94
N LYS A 151 26.18 8.96 4.06
CA LYS A 151 25.61 10.25 4.47
C LYS A 151 24.54 10.59 3.44
N VAL A 152 23.37 10.95 3.93
CA VAL A 152 22.29 11.44 3.08
C VAL A 152 22.76 12.78 2.49
N GLU A 153 23.22 12.74 1.25
CA GLU A 153 23.62 13.92 0.49
C GLU A 153 22.41 14.86 0.40
N ASN A 154 22.63 16.06 0.95
CA ASN A 154 21.83 17.27 0.88
C ASN A 154 20.30 17.11 0.87
N ARG A 155 19.68 17.22 2.06
CA ARG A 155 18.25 17.56 2.15
C ARG A 155 18.05 18.89 1.44
N TYR A 156 17.18 18.94 0.44
CA TYR A 156 16.55 20.22 0.07
C TYR A 156 15.88 20.75 1.35
N HIS A 157 16.45 21.79 1.95
CA HIS A 157 15.92 22.41 3.18
C HIS A 157 14.46 22.82 3.00
N TRP A 158 14.10 23.20 1.77
CA TRP A 158 12.73 23.46 1.32
C TRP A 158 11.80 22.25 1.44
N VAL A 159 12.25 21.05 1.06
CA VAL A 159 11.46 19.82 1.13
C VAL A 159 11.26 19.38 2.58
N THR A 160 12.29 19.54 3.43
CA THR A 160 12.17 19.25 4.87
C THR A 160 11.19 20.23 5.54
N GLY A 161 11.25 21.51 5.19
CA GLY A 161 10.30 22.53 5.65
C GLY A 161 8.88 22.24 5.17
N MET A 162 8.71 21.82 3.92
CA MET A 162 7.40 21.43 3.38
C MET A 162 6.84 20.19 4.08
N HIS A 163 7.63 19.15 4.35
CA HIS A 163 7.17 17.97 5.08
C HIS A 163 6.80 18.29 6.54
N LEU A 164 7.61 19.10 7.23
CA LEU A 164 7.29 19.59 8.57
C LEU A 164 6.00 20.42 8.55
N GLY A 165 5.87 21.35 7.59
CA GLY A 165 4.66 22.15 7.40
C GLY A 165 3.43 21.28 7.14
N LEU A 166 3.52 20.29 6.25
CA LEU A 166 2.41 19.39 5.92
C LEU A 166 2.00 18.51 7.11
N SER A 167 2.99 18.00 7.87
CA SER A 167 2.73 17.21 9.08
C SER A 167 2.09 18.05 10.19
N PHE A 168 2.54 19.30 10.38
CA PHE A 168 1.97 20.22 11.35
C PHE A 168 0.54 20.62 10.97
N LEU A 169 0.30 20.90 9.69
CA LEU A 169 -1.02 21.24 9.16
C LEU A 169 -2.00 20.05 9.29
N ALA A 170 -1.53 18.81 9.08
CA ALA A 170 -2.32 17.61 9.32
C ALA A 170 -2.71 17.45 10.80
N ILE A 171 -1.77 17.68 11.74
CA ILE A 171 -2.05 17.64 13.18
C ILE A 171 -3.08 18.70 13.57
N ILE A 172 -2.96 19.93 13.04
CA ILE A 172 -3.93 21.00 13.26
C ILE A 172 -5.32 20.61 12.74
N LEU A 173 -5.42 20.05 11.54
CA LEU A 173 -6.71 19.63 10.97
C LEU A 173 -7.35 18.50 11.76
N ILE A 174 -6.54 17.54 12.24
CA ILE A 174 -7.02 16.45 13.10
C ILE A 174 -7.50 17.01 14.45
N GLY A 175 -6.71 17.87 15.07
CA GLY A 175 -7.06 18.54 16.33
C GLY A 175 -8.33 19.38 16.21
N TRP A 176 -8.45 20.17 15.14
CA TRP A 176 -9.65 20.95 14.82
C TRP A 176 -10.87 20.04 14.66
N LYS A 177 -10.74 18.95 13.91
CA LYS A 177 -11.85 18.00 13.71
C LYS A 177 -12.28 17.33 15.01
N ILE A 178 -11.33 17.00 15.88
CA ILE A 178 -11.61 16.42 17.21
C ILE A 178 -12.31 17.46 18.08
N TRP A 179 -11.84 18.71 18.08
CA TRP A 179 -12.45 19.83 18.79
C TRP A 179 -13.89 20.08 18.35
N THR A 180 -14.16 20.13 17.04
CA THR A 180 -15.53 20.30 16.52
C THR A 180 -16.46 19.16 16.91
N LYS A 181 -15.93 17.92 17.00
CA LYS A 181 -16.69 16.74 17.42
C LYS A 181 -16.99 16.75 18.93
N ILE A 182 -16.07 17.27 19.75
CA ILE A 182 -16.24 17.41 21.21
C ILE A 182 -17.23 18.54 21.53
N ASN A 183 -17.18 19.65 20.78
CA ASN A 183 -18.11 20.77 20.96
C ASN A 183 -19.52 20.53 20.40
N GLY A 184 -19.84 19.33 19.93
CA GLY A 184 -21.19 18.96 19.48
C GLY A 184 -21.70 19.73 18.26
N LEU A 185 -20.83 20.41 17.51
CA LEU A 185 -21.16 21.00 16.21
C LEU A 185 -21.01 19.90 15.15
N PHE A 186 -22.12 19.18 14.93
CA PHE A 186 -22.39 18.02 14.05
C PHE A 186 -22.26 16.63 14.66
#